data_AF-A0A060ZCQ8-F1
#
_entry.id   AF-A0A060ZCQ8-F1
#
_cell.length_a   1.000
_cell.length_b   1.000
_cell.length_c   1.000
_cell.angle_alpha   90.00
_cell.angle_beta   90.00
_cell.angle_gamma   90.00
#
_symmetry.space_group_name_H-M   'P 1'
#
loop_
_entity.id
_entity.type
_entity.pdbx_description
1 polymer ?
#
loop_
_entity_poly.entity_id
_entity_poly.type
_entity_poly.pdbx_seq_one_letter_code
_entity_poly.pdbx_strand_id
1 'polypeptide(L)'
;MKNKEHARQVRDTVVKKFKAGFGYKKISQALNIPRSTVQAIILKWKEYQTTANLSRPGRPSKLSAHTRRRLIRDAAKRPMITLDEQQRSTAEVGDSFHRTTISRILHKSGLYGRVARRKPFLKDIHKKCCLKRCSGQMKPKLNFLATMQDVMFGV
;
A
#
# COMPACT_ATOMS: atom_id res chain seq x y z
N MET A 1 6.75 -33.94 10.25
CA MET A 1 5.84 -32.84 10.64
C MET A 1 6.66 -31.70 11.22
N LYS A 2 6.31 -30.43 10.98
CA LYS A 2 7.06 -29.28 11.53
C LYS A 2 6.53 -28.94 12.93
N ASN A 3 7.44 -28.77 13.89
CA ASN A 3 7.08 -28.37 15.25
C ASN A 3 6.62 -26.91 15.30
N LYS A 4 5.72 -26.63 16.24
CA LYS A 4 5.23 -25.28 16.53
C LYS A 4 6.38 -24.37 16.93
N GLU A 5 6.39 -23.14 16.42
CA GLU A 5 7.43 -22.16 16.71
C GLU A 5 7.34 -21.70 18.18
N HIS A 6 8.50 -21.45 18.82
CA HIS A 6 8.53 -20.96 20.21
C HIS A 6 8.00 -19.53 20.34
N ALA A 7 7.35 -19.27 21.49
CA ALA A 7 6.90 -17.93 21.85
C ALA A 7 8.06 -16.92 21.88
N ARG A 8 7.75 -15.65 21.62
CA ARG A 8 8.75 -14.57 21.59
C ARG A 8 9.51 -14.44 22.93
N GLN A 9 8.78 -14.53 24.04
CA GLN A 9 9.33 -14.46 25.40
C GLN A 9 10.42 -15.52 25.67
N VAL A 10 10.21 -16.74 25.18
CA VAL A 10 11.18 -17.84 25.32
C VAL A 10 12.47 -17.51 24.58
N ARG A 11 12.35 -16.96 23.36
CA ARG A 11 13.51 -16.55 22.55
C ARG A 11 14.23 -15.35 23.16
N ASP A 12 13.51 -14.38 23.73
CA ASP A 12 14.12 -13.24 24.42
C ASP A 12 14.92 -13.71 25.64
N THR A 13 14.40 -14.70 26.38
CA THR A 13 15.13 -15.32 27.48
C THR A 13 16.41 -16.04 27.02
N VAL A 14 16.38 -16.72 25.86
CA VAL A 14 17.58 -17.30 25.25
C VAL A 14 18.64 -16.23 24.97
N VAL A 15 18.26 -15.12 24.34
CA VAL A 15 19.18 -14.02 24.01
C VAL A 15 19.73 -13.36 25.27
N LYS A 16 18.90 -13.16 26.32
CA LYS A 16 19.35 -12.63 27.62
C LYS A 16 20.40 -13.52 28.27
N LYS A 17 20.16 -14.85 28.33
CA LYS A 17 21.14 -15.80 28.87
C LYS A 17 22.42 -15.87 28.04
N PHE A 18 22.31 -15.76 26.72
CA PHE A 18 23.48 -15.70 25.85
C PHE A 18 24.34 -14.45 26.11
N LYS A 19 23.71 -13.28 26.26
CA LYS A 19 24.40 -12.02 26.63
C LYS A 19 25.09 -12.09 27.99
N ALA A 20 24.53 -12.85 28.94
CA ALA A 20 25.15 -13.12 30.23
C ALA A 20 26.31 -14.14 30.19
N GLY A 21 26.72 -14.61 29.00
CA GLY A 21 27.88 -15.50 28.83
C GLY A 21 27.58 -16.99 29.03
N PHE A 22 26.31 -17.40 29.14
CA PHE A 22 25.99 -18.82 29.27
C PHE A 22 26.20 -19.57 27.95
N GLY A 23 26.86 -20.72 28.02
CA GLY A 23 27.06 -21.60 26.85
C GLY A 23 25.78 -22.29 26.37
N TYR A 24 25.75 -22.73 25.11
CA TYR A 24 24.57 -23.30 24.45
C TYR A 24 23.93 -24.47 25.20
N LYS A 25 24.74 -25.39 25.76
CA LYS A 25 24.26 -26.57 26.52
C LYS A 25 23.53 -26.17 27.80
N LYS A 26 24.07 -25.19 28.54
CA LYS A 26 23.46 -24.67 29.77
C LYS A 26 22.12 -23.99 29.49
N ILE A 27 22.03 -23.22 28.40
CA ILE A 27 20.77 -22.56 28.00
C ILE A 27 19.72 -23.59 27.58
N SER A 28 20.13 -24.60 26.81
CA SER A 28 19.27 -25.69 26.34
C SER A 28 18.64 -26.46 27.52
N GLN A 29 19.45 -26.86 28.50
CA GLN A 29 18.98 -27.53 29.72
C GLN A 29 18.06 -26.64 30.55
N ALA A 30 18.41 -25.36 30.74
CA ALA A 30 17.64 -24.45 31.58
C ALA A 30 16.29 -24.03 31.00
N LEU A 31 16.05 -24.24 29.70
CA LEU A 31 14.79 -23.87 29.02
C LEU A 31 14.07 -25.08 28.42
N ASN A 32 14.62 -26.30 28.55
CA ASN A 32 14.13 -27.52 27.91
C ASN A 32 13.91 -27.36 26.39
N ILE A 33 14.84 -26.67 25.72
CA ILE A 33 14.83 -26.45 24.27
C ILE A 33 16.01 -27.22 23.67
N PRO A 34 15.85 -27.91 22.54
CA PRO A 34 16.96 -28.59 21.88
C PRO A 34 18.07 -27.61 21.50
N ARG A 35 19.33 -28.04 21.65
CA ARG A 35 20.54 -27.23 21.38
C ARG A 35 20.51 -26.58 19.98
N SER A 36 20.05 -27.32 18.97
CA SER A 36 19.96 -26.81 17.58
C SER A 36 19.06 -25.59 17.46
N THR A 37 17.95 -25.55 18.20
CA THR A 37 17.04 -24.41 18.21
C THR A 37 17.63 -23.22 18.95
N VAL A 38 18.34 -23.44 20.08
CA VAL A 38 19.09 -22.38 20.77
C VAL A 38 20.13 -21.76 19.83
N GLN A 39 20.88 -22.59 19.10
CA GLN A 39 21.86 -22.15 18.12
C GLN A 39 21.21 -21.35 16.97
N ALA A 40 20.09 -21.83 16.42
CA ALA A 40 19.35 -21.13 15.36
C ALA A 40 18.83 -19.75 15.81
N ILE A 41 18.35 -19.63 17.06
CA ILE A 41 17.92 -18.35 17.64
C ILE A 41 19.10 -17.38 17.72
N ILE A 42 20.26 -17.84 18.21
CA ILE A 42 21.44 -16.99 18.40
C ILE A 42 22.07 -16.60 17.06
N LEU A 43 22.13 -17.50 16.08
CA LEU A 43 22.58 -17.18 14.72
C LEU A 43 21.71 -16.09 14.09
N LYS A 44 20.38 -16.25 14.15
CA LYS A 44 19.43 -15.24 13.67
C LYS A 44 19.61 -13.91 14.39
N TRP A 45 19.80 -13.93 15.71
CA TRP A 45 20.02 -12.72 16.49
C TRP A 45 21.33 -12.03 16.09
N LYS A 46 22.41 -12.76 15.83
CA LYS A 46 23.66 -12.18 15.34
C LYS A 46 23.50 -11.49 13.98
N GLU A 47 22.76 -12.11 13.07
CA GLU A 47 22.55 -11.63 11.69
C GLU A 47 21.58 -10.44 11.62
N TYR A 48 20.40 -10.55 12.25
CA TYR A 48 19.31 -9.57 12.11
C TYR A 48 19.08 -8.71 13.35
N GLN A 49 19.76 -8.97 14.47
CA GLN A 49 19.56 -8.32 15.78
C GLN A 49 18.11 -8.35 16.29
N THR A 50 17.31 -9.31 15.79
CA THR A 50 15.89 -9.43 16.12
C THR A 50 15.58 -10.79 16.73
N THR A 51 14.74 -10.78 17.77
CA THR A 51 14.24 -12.01 18.39
C THR A 51 12.91 -12.48 17.80
N ALA A 52 12.21 -11.60 17.07
CA ALA A 52 10.94 -11.90 16.42
C ALA A 52 11.14 -12.86 15.23
N ASN A 53 10.08 -13.59 14.86
CA ASN A 53 10.15 -14.41 13.64
C ASN A 53 9.95 -13.49 12.45
N LEU A 54 10.87 -13.56 11.50
CA LEU A 54 10.74 -12.90 10.22
C LEU A 54 9.55 -13.52 9.46
N SER A 55 8.78 -12.66 8.79
CA SER A 55 7.77 -13.12 7.85
C SER A 55 8.45 -13.96 6.78
N ARG A 56 7.89 -15.13 6.48
CA ARG A 56 8.39 -15.94 5.37
C ARG A 56 8.21 -15.16 4.07
N PRO A 57 9.23 -15.13 3.18
CA PRO A 57 9.03 -14.57 1.86
C PRO A 57 7.90 -15.37 1.18
N GLY A 58 6.86 -14.65 0.78
CA GLY A 58 5.73 -15.23 0.07
C GLY A 58 6.13 -15.67 -1.34
N ARG A 59 5.19 -16.31 -2.05
CA ARG A 59 5.39 -16.68 -3.45
C ARG A 59 5.54 -15.40 -4.30
N PRO A 60 6.56 -15.30 -5.16
CA PRO A 60 6.67 -14.17 -6.09
C PRO A 60 5.47 -14.14 -7.04
N SER A 61 5.05 -12.94 -7.43
CA SER A 61 3.95 -12.78 -8.38
C SER A 61 4.35 -13.27 -9.76
N LYS A 62 3.41 -13.89 -10.51
CA LYS A 62 3.62 -14.29 -11.91
C LYS A 62 3.98 -13.09 -12.82
N LEU A 63 3.56 -11.88 -12.43
CA LEU A 63 3.76 -10.65 -13.19
C LEU A 63 5.07 -9.95 -12.82
N SER A 64 5.79 -9.53 -13.85
CA SER A 64 6.93 -8.62 -13.72
C SER A 64 6.48 -7.24 -13.24
N ALA A 65 7.38 -6.55 -12.52
CA ALA A 65 7.16 -5.18 -12.08
C ALA A 65 6.96 -4.22 -13.27
N HIS A 66 7.58 -4.51 -14.43
CA HIS A 66 7.46 -3.70 -15.64
C HIS A 66 6.06 -3.81 -16.24
N THR A 67 5.60 -5.04 -16.51
CA THR A 67 4.27 -5.32 -17.08
C THR A 67 3.17 -4.77 -16.19
N ARG A 68 3.30 -4.92 -14.87
CA ARG A 68 2.36 -4.33 -13.90
C ARG A 68 2.26 -2.81 -14.03
N ARG A 69 3.38 -2.10 -14.16
CA ARG A 69 3.40 -0.65 -14.33
C ARG A 69 2.76 -0.22 -15.65
N ARG A 70 3.03 -0.95 -16.74
CA ARG A 70 2.41 -0.71 -18.05
C ARG A 70 0.89 -0.86 -17.99
N LEU A 71 0.40 -1.95 -17.42
CA LEU A 71 -1.04 -2.20 -17.24
C LEU A 71 -1.75 -1.07 -16.49
N ILE A 72 -1.17 -0.61 -15.37
CA ILE A 72 -1.74 0.48 -14.57
C ILE A 72 -1.75 1.79 -15.37
N ARG A 73 -0.66 2.08 -16.10
CA ARG A 73 -0.56 3.28 -16.93
C ARG A 73 -1.57 3.28 -18.07
N ASP A 74 -1.74 2.15 -18.74
CA ASP A 74 -2.68 2.02 -19.84
C ASP A 74 -4.13 2.19 -19.36
N ALA A 75 -4.49 1.57 -18.23
CA ALA A 75 -5.79 1.74 -17.60
C ALA A 75 -6.06 3.20 -17.15
N ALA A 76 -5.03 3.88 -16.65
CA ALA A 76 -5.15 5.29 -16.25
C ALA A 76 -5.30 6.23 -17.46
N LYS A 77 -4.57 5.96 -18.56
CA LYS A 77 -4.64 6.77 -19.79
C LYS A 77 -5.97 6.61 -20.51
N ARG A 78 -6.52 5.40 -20.51
CA ARG A 78 -7.75 5.05 -21.24
C ARG A 78 -8.70 4.30 -20.29
N PRO A 79 -9.54 5.03 -19.52
CA PRO A 79 -10.35 4.44 -18.45
C PRO A 79 -11.49 3.55 -18.96
N MET A 80 -11.84 3.63 -20.25
CA MET A 80 -12.88 2.80 -20.88
C MET A 80 -12.35 1.48 -21.46
N ILE A 81 -11.05 1.20 -21.34
CA ILE A 81 -10.50 -0.06 -21.84
C ILE A 81 -11.14 -1.26 -21.13
N THR A 82 -11.50 -2.27 -21.92
CA THR A 82 -12.01 -3.54 -21.39
C THR A 82 -10.87 -4.43 -20.90
N LEU A 83 -11.15 -5.28 -19.90
CA LEU A 83 -10.15 -6.22 -19.38
C LEU A 83 -9.64 -7.18 -20.46
N ASP A 84 -10.49 -7.57 -21.41
CA ASP A 84 -10.14 -8.47 -22.50
C ASP A 84 -9.17 -7.81 -23.48
N GLU A 85 -9.35 -6.51 -23.75
CA GLU A 85 -8.41 -5.73 -24.56
C GLU A 85 -7.06 -5.59 -23.87
N GLN A 86 -7.03 -5.36 -22.55
CA GLN A 86 -5.77 -5.38 -21.80
C GLN A 86 -5.09 -6.75 -21.88
N GLN A 87 -5.86 -7.83 -21.78
CA GLN A 87 -5.34 -9.19 -21.89
C GLN A 87 -4.71 -9.46 -23.26
N ARG A 88 -5.35 -9.01 -24.35
CA ARG A 88 -4.77 -9.09 -25.71
C ARG A 88 -3.48 -8.29 -25.81
N SER A 89 -3.48 -7.04 -25.33
CA SER A 89 -2.31 -6.15 -25.36
C SER A 89 -1.11 -6.64 -24.53
N THR A 90 -1.35 -7.49 -23.53
CA THR A 90 -0.27 -8.14 -22.77
C THR A 90 0.20 -9.42 -23.45
N ALA A 91 -0.71 -10.17 -24.06
CA ALA A 91 -0.37 -11.38 -24.80
C ALA A 91 0.52 -11.08 -26.01
N GLU A 92 0.27 -9.97 -26.72
CA GLU A 92 1.13 -9.47 -27.81
C GLU A 92 2.57 -9.20 -27.35
N VAL A 93 2.74 -8.78 -26.10
CA VAL A 93 4.05 -8.50 -25.49
C VAL A 93 4.72 -9.79 -24.97
N GLY A 94 4.05 -10.95 -25.09
CA GLY A 94 4.55 -12.25 -24.65
C GLY A 94 4.08 -12.67 -23.25
N ASP A 95 3.15 -11.91 -22.66
CA ASP A 95 2.82 -11.98 -21.24
C ASP A 95 1.34 -12.40 -21.07
N SER A 96 1.09 -13.71 -20.93
CA SER A 96 -0.26 -14.28 -20.86
C SER A 96 -0.80 -14.38 -19.43
N PHE A 97 -1.86 -13.61 -19.16
CA PHE A 97 -2.56 -13.57 -17.88
C PHE A 97 -4.07 -13.72 -18.06
N HIS A 98 -4.71 -14.36 -17.09
CA HIS A 98 -6.17 -14.43 -17.03
C HIS A 98 -6.77 -13.08 -16.60
N ARG A 99 -7.95 -12.74 -17.12
CA ARG A 99 -8.71 -11.51 -16.80
C ARG A 99 -8.81 -11.18 -15.30
N THR A 100 -8.96 -12.19 -14.45
CA THR A 100 -9.07 -12.00 -12.98
C THR A 100 -7.76 -11.53 -12.35
N THR A 101 -6.61 -11.94 -12.90
CA THR A 101 -5.30 -11.49 -12.44
C THR A 101 -5.12 -10.00 -12.75
N ILE A 102 -5.52 -9.58 -13.95
CA ILE A 102 -5.50 -8.17 -14.37
C ILE A 102 -6.41 -7.34 -13.46
N SER A 103 -7.67 -7.78 -13.26
CA SER A 103 -8.62 -7.10 -12.37
C SER A 103 -8.11 -6.96 -10.93
N ARG A 104 -7.56 -8.02 -10.33
CA ARG A 104 -7.00 -7.96 -8.96
C ARG A 104 -5.90 -6.92 -8.83
N ILE A 105 -5.08 -6.75 -9.86
CA ILE A 105 -3.98 -5.78 -9.86
C ILE A 105 -4.51 -4.37 -9.97
N LEU A 106 -5.46 -4.13 -10.87
CA LEU A 106 -6.09 -2.82 -11.00
C LEU A 106 -6.78 -2.41 -9.69
N HIS A 107 -7.50 -3.34 -9.05
CA HIS A 107 -8.11 -3.11 -7.74
C HIS A 107 -7.07 -2.84 -6.66
N LYS A 108 -5.93 -3.54 -6.66
CA LYS A 108 -4.82 -3.28 -5.73
C LYS A 108 -4.22 -1.87 -5.94
N SER A 109 -4.27 -1.34 -7.16
CA SER A 109 -3.90 0.04 -7.46
C SER A 109 -5.04 1.06 -7.29
N GLY A 110 -6.22 0.64 -6.81
CA GLY A 110 -7.37 1.53 -6.59
C GLY A 110 -8.15 1.90 -7.87
N LEU A 111 -7.84 1.27 -9.00
CA LEU A 111 -8.56 1.46 -10.26
C LEU A 111 -9.72 0.46 -10.31
N TYR A 112 -10.94 0.98 -10.29
CA TYR A 112 -12.16 0.18 -10.34
C TYR A 112 -12.97 0.55 -11.58
N GLY A 113 -13.52 -0.46 -12.24
CA GLY A 113 -14.58 -0.24 -13.22
C GLY A 113 -15.81 0.30 -12.50
N ARG A 114 -16.14 1.57 -12.75
CA ARG A 114 -17.35 2.21 -12.22
C ARG A 114 -18.16 2.75 -13.38
N VAL A 115 -19.47 2.55 -13.33
CA VAL A 115 -20.39 3.21 -14.25
C VAL A 115 -20.63 4.62 -13.73
N ALA A 116 -20.35 5.62 -14.55
CA ALA A 116 -20.71 6.99 -14.24
C ALA A 116 -22.23 7.09 -14.03
N ARG A 117 -22.66 7.45 -12.82
CA ARG A 117 -24.08 7.65 -12.52
C ARG A 117 -24.55 8.89 -13.31
N ARG A 118 -25.66 8.76 -14.04
CA ARG A 118 -26.34 9.93 -14.60
C ARG A 118 -26.76 10.84 -13.45
N LYS A 119 -26.54 12.15 -13.61
CA LYS A 119 -27.08 13.13 -12.66
C LYS A 119 -28.60 12.96 -12.63
N PRO A 120 -29.23 12.92 -11.43
CA PRO A 120 -30.69 12.94 -11.36
C PRO A 120 -31.19 14.23 -12.03
N PHE A 121 -32.36 14.16 -12.66
CA PHE A 121 -32.97 15.32 -13.30
C PHE A 121 -33.19 16.43 -12.27
N LEU A 122 -32.47 17.54 -12.44
CA LEU A 122 -32.63 18.71 -11.60
C LEU A 122 -33.82 19.52 -12.11
N LYS A 123 -34.83 19.70 -11.26
CA LYS A 123 -35.87 20.72 -11.47
C LYS A 123 -35.22 22.11 -11.49
N ASP A 124 -35.83 23.06 -12.18
CA ASP A 124 -35.25 24.41 -12.34
C ASP A 124 -35.07 25.15 -11.01
N ILE A 125 -35.89 24.83 -10.00
CA ILE A 125 -35.73 25.32 -8.63
C ILE A 125 -34.35 24.94 -8.08
N HIS A 126 -33.91 23.70 -8.26
CA HIS A 126 -32.61 23.23 -7.76
C HIS A 126 -31.44 23.91 -8.50
N LYS A 127 -31.59 24.17 -9.80
CA LYS A 127 -30.59 24.90 -10.60
C LYS A 127 -30.45 26.34 -10.11
N LYS A 128 -31.57 27.05 -9.91
CA LYS A 128 -31.60 28.43 -9.37
C LYS A 128 -31.01 28.51 -7.96
N CYS A 129 -31.38 27.59 -7.06
CA CYS A 129 -30.83 27.54 -5.71
C CYS A 129 -29.32 27.24 -5.69
N CYS A 130 -28.83 26.33 -6.55
CA CYS A 130 -27.39 26.08 -6.66
C CYS A 130 -26.62 27.29 -7.20
N LEU A 131 -27.14 27.97 -8.24
CA LEU A 131 -26.51 29.19 -8.77
C LEU A 131 -26.45 30.30 -7.73
N LYS A 132 -27.57 30.54 -7.01
CA LYS A 132 -27.65 31.55 -5.94
C LYS A 132 -26.70 31.24 -4.78
N ARG A 133 -26.48 29.96 -4.48
CA ARG A 133 -25.55 29.49 -3.45
C ARG A 133 -24.09 29.59 -3.88
N CYS A 134 -23.76 29.27 -5.14
CA CYS A 134 -22.42 29.45 -5.69
C CYS A 134 -22.05 30.93 -5.82
N SER A 135 -22.98 31.79 -6.28
CA SER A 135 -22.77 33.23 -6.38
C SER A 135 -22.57 33.88 -5.01
N GLY A 136 -23.18 33.34 -3.95
CA GLY A 136 -22.96 33.79 -2.57
C GLY A 136 -21.66 33.29 -1.91
N GLN A 137 -21.04 32.23 -2.44
CA GLN A 137 -19.74 31.72 -1.96
C GLN A 137 -18.54 32.37 -2.65
N MET A 138 -18.75 33.05 -3.78
CA MET A 138 -17.73 33.92 -4.36
C MET A 138 -17.62 35.20 -3.51
N LYS A 139 -16.88 35.13 -2.39
CA LYS A 139 -16.40 36.36 -1.76
C LYS A 139 -15.56 37.10 -2.81
N PRO A 140 -15.83 38.39 -3.10
CA PRO A 140 -14.93 39.16 -3.93
C PRO A 140 -13.55 39.09 -3.26
N LYS A 141 -12.52 38.69 -4.02
CA LYS A 141 -11.15 38.88 -3.55
C LYS A 141 -11.00 40.39 -3.36
N LEU A 142 -10.97 40.82 -2.10
CA LEU A 142 -10.78 42.20 -1.71
C LEU A 142 -9.59 42.77 -2.48
N ASN A 143 -9.79 43.95 -3.05
CA ASN A 143 -8.92 44.63 -3.99
C ASN A 143 -7.57 44.99 -3.36
N PHE A 144 -6.55 44.13 -3.49
CA PHE A 144 -5.18 44.44 -3.05
C PHE A 144 -4.56 45.61 -3.84
N LEU A 145 -5.01 45.84 -5.08
CA LEU A 145 -4.53 46.94 -5.93
C LEU A 145 -5.20 48.29 -5.63
N ALA A 146 -6.42 48.31 -5.07
CA ALA A 146 -7.09 49.57 -4.73
C ALA A 146 -6.46 50.20 -3.48
N THR A 147 -6.08 49.40 -2.49
CA THR A 147 -5.47 49.87 -1.24
C THR A 147 -4.03 50.39 -1.40
N MET A 148 -3.33 50.05 -2.49
CA MET A 148 -1.98 50.60 -2.76
C MET A 148 -2.03 51.95 -3.48
N GLN A 149 -3.12 52.27 -4.17
CA GLN A 149 -3.31 53.58 -4.81
C GLN A 149 -3.57 54.67 -3.76
N ASP A 150 -4.38 54.36 -2.74
CA ASP A 150 -4.75 55.30 -1.66
C ASP A 150 -3.61 55.55 -0.65
N VAL A 151 -2.68 54.59 -0.50
CA VAL A 151 -1.48 54.75 0.35
C VAL A 151 -0.36 55.51 -0.38
N MET A 152 -0.34 55.50 -1.71
CA MET A 152 0.67 56.19 -2.53
C MET A 152 0.25 57.62 -2.92
N PHE A 153 -1.05 57.92 -2.99
CA PHE A 153 -1.61 59.25 -3.29
C PHE A 153 -2.50 59.69 -2.13
N GLY A 154 -1.89 60.15 -1.04
CA GLY A 154 -2.59 60.55 0.17
C GLY A 154 -3.63 61.65 -0.06
N VAL A 155 -4.80 61.44 0.54
CA VAL A 155 -5.76 62.48 0.95
C VAL A 155 -6.00 62.29 2.44
#